data_AF-A0A7X8R0S9-F1
#
_entry.id   AF-A0A7X8R0S9-F1
#
_cell.length_a   1.000
_cell.length_b   1.000
_cell.length_c   1.000
_cell.angle_alpha   90.00
_cell.angle_beta   90.00
_cell.angle_gamma   90.00
#
_symmetry.space_group_name_H-M   'P 1'
#
loop_
_entity.id
_entity.type
_entity.pdbx_description
1 polymer ?
#
loop_
_entity_poly.entity_id
_entity_poly.type
_entity_poly.pdbx_seq_one_letter_code
_entity_poly.pdbx_strand_id
1 'polypeptide(L)'
;MKLKWKLAISINIMLFMLLSLIGYLTNSQTSSLTNSQVENKLHDSNRLGLALFEAKYPGAWKVENGKLIKGTNVINDNTVVVDTIKDEIDIVSTVFLNDTRITTSIKDAEGNRIVGTLANPEVIEKVLVNGGDFKGETTINGMLYKTLYTPIRDDGGKIMGMWFVGTEYENLQHIMPAAGWRQQEK
;
A
#
# COMPACT_ATOMS: atom_id res chain seq x y z
N MET A 1 -50.20 29.29 25.01
CA MET A 1 -49.03 28.45 25.37
C MET A 1 -48.90 27.15 24.56
N LYS A 2 -49.98 26.42 24.24
CA LYS A 2 -49.93 25.13 23.52
C LYS A 2 -49.34 25.18 22.09
N LEU A 3 -49.39 26.33 21.41
CA LEU A 3 -48.91 26.48 20.03
C LEU A 3 -47.38 26.65 19.93
N LYS A 4 -46.77 27.41 20.86
CA LYS A 4 -45.31 27.68 20.87
C LYS A 4 -44.49 26.41 21.12
N TRP A 5 -44.98 25.54 22.00
CA TRP A 5 -44.39 24.22 22.30
C TRP A 5 -44.42 23.30 21.07
N LYS A 6 -45.55 23.26 20.33
CA LYS A 6 -45.67 22.39 19.15
C LYS A 6 -44.70 22.79 18.05
N LEU A 7 -44.55 24.09 17.84
CA LEU A 7 -43.59 24.66 16.90
C LEU A 7 -42.13 24.34 17.29
N ALA A 8 -41.80 24.45 18.58
CA ALA A 8 -40.48 24.10 19.08
C ALA A 8 -40.16 22.60 18.89
N ILE A 9 -41.13 21.72 19.12
CA ILE A 9 -40.95 20.27 18.91
C ILE A 9 -40.74 19.94 17.44
N SER A 10 -41.52 20.52 16.51
CA SER A 10 -41.35 20.23 15.08
C SER A 10 -39.97 20.66 14.56
N ILE A 11 -39.43 21.78 15.05
CA ILE A 11 -38.09 22.25 14.69
C ILE A 11 -37.01 21.28 15.18
N ASN A 12 -37.11 20.81 16.43
CA ASN A 12 -36.16 19.86 16.99
C ASN A 12 -36.21 18.49 16.29
N ILE A 13 -37.40 18.01 15.94
CA ILE A 13 -37.58 16.77 15.18
C ILE A 13 -36.96 16.90 13.77
N MET A 14 -37.16 18.05 13.11
CA MET A 14 -36.57 18.32 11.80
C MET A 14 -35.04 18.37 11.87
N LEU A 15 -34.45 18.99 12.90
CA LEU A 15 -33.01 18.98 13.18
C LEU A 15 -32.47 17.56 13.39
N PHE A 16 -33.17 16.73 14.17
CA PHE A 16 -32.79 15.33 14.41
C PHE A 16 -32.83 14.47 13.15
N MET A 17 -33.83 14.67 12.28
CA MET A 17 -33.90 14.00 10.98
C MET A 17 -32.75 14.42 10.07
N LEU A 18 -32.41 15.72 10.04
CA LEU A 18 -31.28 16.24 9.26
C LEU A 18 -29.95 15.64 9.72
N LEU A 19 -29.70 15.59 11.03
CA LEU A 19 -28.46 15.00 11.58
C LEU A 19 -28.37 13.49 11.29
N SER A 20 -29.46 12.76 11.44
CA SER A 20 -29.52 11.32 11.11
C SER A 20 -29.27 11.07 9.63
N LEU A 21 -29.81 11.91 8.75
CA LEU A 21 -29.62 11.80 7.31
C LEU A 21 -28.16 12.10 6.91
N ILE A 22 -27.56 13.15 7.47
CA ILE A 22 -26.14 13.45 7.25
C ILE A 22 -25.27 12.27 7.72
N GLY A 23 -25.53 11.73 8.91
CA GLY A 23 -24.84 10.54 9.43
C GLY A 23 -24.96 9.34 8.49
N TYR A 24 -26.17 9.04 8.00
CA TYR A 24 -26.41 7.95 7.05
C TYR A 24 -25.69 8.14 5.71
N LEU A 25 -25.73 9.35 5.15
CA LEU A 25 -25.05 9.69 3.89
C LEU A 25 -23.52 9.58 4.02
N THR A 26 -22.94 10.07 5.13
CA THR A 26 -21.50 9.91 5.38
C THR A 26 -21.12 8.44 5.54
N ASN A 27 -21.88 7.63 6.28
CA ASN A 27 -21.60 6.21 6.47
C ASN A 27 -21.61 5.41 5.15
N SER A 28 -22.47 5.79 4.19
CA SER A 28 -22.60 5.11 2.91
C SER A 28 -21.55 5.51 1.85
N GLN A 29 -20.97 6.71 1.94
CA GLN A 29 -19.96 7.20 0.97
C GLN A 29 -18.50 7.05 1.42
N THR A 30 -18.24 6.81 2.72
CA THR A 30 -16.86 6.89 3.22
C THR A 30 -15.94 5.78 2.69
N SER A 31 -16.47 4.64 2.24
CA SER A 31 -15.66 3.51 1.76
C SER A 31 -14.96 3.77 0.41
N SER A 32 -15.57 4.50 -0.52
CA SER A 32 -14.98 4.76 -1.85
C SER A 32 -13.90 5.84 -1.81
N LEU A 33 -14.12 6.90 -1.02
CA LEU A 33 -13.15 7.98 -0.82
C LEU A 33 -11.90 7.47 -0.09
N THR A 34 -12.09 6.64 0.94
CA THR A 34 -10.94 6.14 1.69
C THR A 34 -10.09 5.15 0.88
N ASN A 35 -10.72 4.25 0.12
CA ASN A 35 -9.97 3.34 -0.76
C ASN A 35 -9.18 4.12 -1.82
N SER A 36 -9.74 5.19 -2.38
CA SER A 36 -9.01 6.02 -3.34
C SER A 36 -7.79 6.71 -2.73
N GLN A 37 -7.85 7.13 -1.47
CA GLN A 37 -6.71 7.74 -0.77
C GLN A 37 -5.60 6.73 -0.51
N VAL A 38 -5.94 5.50 -0.12
CA VAL A 38 -4.96 4.42 0.08
C VAL A 38 -4.29 4.06 -1.24
N GLU A 39 -5.08 3.92 -2.31
CA GLU A 39 -4.56 3.66 -3.65
C GLU A 39 -3.63 4.77 -4.14
N ASN A 40 -4.00 6.05 -3.90
CA ASN A 40 -3.15 7.19 -4.23
C ASN A 40 -1.87 7.20 -3.38
N LYS A 41 -1.97 6.94 -2.07
CA LYS A 41 -0.80 6.85 -1.18
C LYS A 41 0.17 5.78 -1.68
N LEU A 42 -0.32 4.59 -2.02
CA LEU A 42 0.52 3.52 -2.56
C LEU A 42 1.15 3.92 -3.90
N HIS A 43 0.37 4.50 -4.81
CA HIS A 43 0.90 4.97 -6.09
C HIS A 43 1.98 6.05 -5.93
N ASP A 44 1.78 7.02 -5.05
CA ASP A 44 2.74 8.09 -4.79
C ASP A 44 3.98 7.56 -4.08
N SER A 45 3.82 6.62 -3.14
CA SER A 45 4.93 5.93 -2.46
C SER A 45 5.74 5.08 -3.45
N ASN A 46 5.06 4.42 -4.39
CA ASN A 46 5.69 3.65 -5.45
C ASN A 46 6.59 4.55 -6.32
N ARG A 47 6.05 5.69 -6.77
CA ARG A 47 6.78 6.68 -7.56
C ARG A 47 7.93 7.30 -6.78
N LEU A 48 7.73 7.62 -5.51
CA LEU A 48 8.77 8.13 -4.63
C LEU A 48 9.91 7.13 -4.51
N GLY A 49 9.62 5.85 -4.27
CA GLY A 49 10.64 4.81 -4.18
C GLY A 49 11.47 4.69 -5.46
N LEU A 50 10.82 4.66 -6.62
CA LEU A 50 11.51 4.65 -7.91
C LEU A 50 12.37 5.90 -8.12
N ALA A 51 11.86 7.08 -7.78
CA ALA A 51 12.62 8.33 -7.85
C ALA A 51 13.82 8.34 -6.89
N LEU A 52 13.70 7.74 -5.70
CA LEU A 52 14.80 7.58 -4.75
C LEU A 52 15.88 6.64 -5.28
N PHE A 53 15.51 5.55 -5.96
CA PHE A 53 16.48 4.68 -6.64
C PHE A 53 17.23 5.45 -7.73
N GLU A 54 16.53 6.24 -8.55
CA GLU A 54 17.18 7.07 -9.57
C GLU A 54 18.11 8.13 -8.98
N ALA A 55 17.69 8.81 -7.91
CA ALA A 55 18.47 9.86 -7.28
C ALA A 55 19.70 9.32 -6.52
N LYS A 56 19.56 8.22 -5.78
CA LYS A 56 20.65 7.65 -4.99
C LYS A 56 21.60 6.78 -5.81
N TYR A 57 21.07 6.10 -6.83
CA TYR A 57 21.82 5.14 -7.64
C TYR A 57 21.59 5.43 -9.13
N PRO A 58 22.26 6.45 -9.70
CA PRO A 58 22.17 6.75 -11.12
C PRO A 58 22.70 5.58 -11.98
N GLY A 59 22.04 5.31 -13.10
CA GLY A 59 22.42 4.28 -14.08
C GLY A 59 21.37 3.18 -14.25
N ALA A 60 21.58 2.26 -15.20
CA ALA A 60 20.57 1.26 -15.55
C ALA A 60 20.36 0.19 -14.47
N TRP A 61 19.17 -0.44 -14.49
CA TRP A 61 18.96 -1.72 -13.81
C TRP A 61 19.62 -2.84 -14.61
N LYS A 62 20.33 -3.73 -13.92
CA LYS A 62 20.92 -4.93 -14.52
C LYS A 62 21.01 -6.06 -13.50
N VAL A 63 21.15 -7.29 -13.99
CA VAL A 63 21.46 -8.44 -13.14
C VAL A 63 22.83 -8.98 -13.54
N GLU A 64 23.73 -9.05 -12.56
CA GLU A 64 25.06 -9.63 -12.73
C GLU A 64 25.32 -10.60 -11.58
N ASN A 65 25.82 -11.80 -11.91
CA ASN A 65 26.16 -12.84 -10.92
C ASN A 65 25.02 -13.16 -9.92
N GLY A 66 23.78 -13.17 -10.39
CA GLY A 66 22.60 -13.45 -9.56
C GLY A 66 22.23 -12.33 -8.58
N LYS A 67 22.76 -11.11 -8.76
CA LYS A 67 22.41 -9.94 -7.94
C LYS A 67 21.79 -8.84 -8.80
N LEU A 68 20.82 -8.14 -8.22
CA LEU A 68 20.23 -6.96 -8.84
C LEU A 68 21.14 -5.75 -8.58
N ILE A 69 21.45 -5.02 -9.64
CA ILE A 69 22.34 -3.86 -9.61
C ILE A 69 21.60 -2.67 -10.21
N LYS A 70 21.74 -1.51 -9.56
CA LYS A 70 21.31 -0.21 -10.08
C LYS A 70 22.53 0.68 -10.26
N GLY A 71 22.88 0.97 -11.52
CA GLY A 71 24.13 1.64 -11.88
C GLY A 71 25.34 0.79 -11.49
N THR A 72 26.05 1.21 -10.44
CA THR A 72 27.21 0.50 -9.87
C THR A 72 26.91 -0.16 -8.51
N ASN A 73 25.68 -0.04 -7.99
CA ASN A 73 25.33 -0.45 -6.64
C ASN A 73 24.55 -1.75 -6.63
N VAL A 74 24.98 -2.69 -5.78
CA VAL A 74 24.25 -3.93 -5.50
C VAL A 74 23.05 -3.60 -4.60
N ILE A 75 21.87 -4.10 -4.97
CA ILE A 75 20.60 -3.83 -4.28
C ILE A 75 20.22 -4.94 -3.30
N ASN A 76 20.74 -6.16 -3.50
CA ASN A 76 20.59 -7.24 -2.52
C ASN A 76 21.06 -6.77 -1.14
N ASP A 77 20.23 -6.97 -0.11
CA ASP A 77 20.45 -6.55 1.28
C ASP A 77 20.64 -5.04 1.49
N ASN A 78 20.54 -4.21 0.45
CA ASN A 78 20.61 -2.76 0.58
C ASN A 78 19.29 -2.23 1.11
N THR A 79 19.31 -1.68 2.32
CA THR A 79 18.08 -1.26 3.01
C THR A 79 17.79 0.22 2.90
N VAL A 80 18.69 1.01 2.29
CA VAL A 80 18.63 2.49 2.34
C VAL A 80 17.30 3.02 1.82
N VAL A 81 16.87 2.59 0.63
CA VAL A 81 15.62 3.09 0.02
C VAL A 81 14.40 2.55 0.76
N VAL A 82 14.39 1.26 1.09
CA VAL A 82 13.22 0.63 1.73
C VAL A 82 12.97 1.18 3.14
N ASP A 83 14.05 1.45 3.88
CA ASP A 83 13.98 2.05 5.22
C ASP A 83 13.60 3.54 5.14
N THR A 84 14.16 4.30 4.19
CA THR A 84 13.76 5.71 4.00
C THR A 84 12.25 5.84 3.79
N ILE A 85 11.65 4.95 3.00
CA ILE A 85 10.19 4.98 2.76
C ILE A 85 9.42 4.61 4.02
N LYS A 86 9.89 3.63 4.78
CA LYS A 86 9.25 3.23 6.04
C LYS A 86 9.33 4.34 7.08
N ASP A 87 10.50 4.95 7.25
CA ASP A 87 10.76 5.94 8.30
C ASP A 87 10.11 7.30 7.99
N GLU A 88 10.07 7.72 6.73
CA GLU A 88 9.56 9.06 6.35
C GLU A 88 8.03 9.09 6.15
N ILE A 89 7.42 8.02 5.63
CA ILE A 89 6.00 8.04 5.24
C ILE A 89 5.18 6.84 5.72
N ASP A 90 5.78 6.01 6.59
CA ASP A 90 5.17 4.80 7.17
C ASP A 90 4.55 3.87 6.12
N ILE A 91 5.34 3.56 5.08
CA ILE A 91 4.99 2.59 4.04
C ILE A 91 6.06 1.50 4.04
N VAL A 92 5.62 0.25 4.10
CA VAL A 92 6.56 -0.87 3.94
C VAL A 92 6.89 -1.05 2.47
N SER A 93 8.13 -1.43 2.19
CA SER A 93 8.58 -1.60 0.82
C SER A 93 9.60 -2.71 0.67
N THR A 94 9.72 -3.24 -0.55
CA THR A 94 10.47 -4.45 -0.83
C THR A 94 10.95 -4.46 -2.28
N VAL A 95 12.18 -4.91 -2.52
CA VAL A 95 12.68 -5.23 -3.85
C VAL A 95 12.75 -6.74 -4.01
N PHE A 96 12.25 -7.23 -5.13
CA PHE A 96 12.40 -8.62 -5.56
C PHE A 96 13.33 -8.69 -6.78
N LEU A 97 14.21 -9.70 -6.80
CA LEU A 97 14.93 -10.15 -7.98
C LEU A 97 14.18 -11.37 -8.51
N ASN A 98 13.69 -11.28 -9.75
CA ASN A 98 12.65 -12.18 -10.23
C ASN A 98 11.49 -12.23 -9.22
N ASP A 99 11.15 -13.41 -8.71
CA ASP A 99 10.11 -13.68 -7.73
C ASP A 99 10.60 -13.67 -6.28
N THR A 100 11.91 -13.50 -6.05
CA THR A 100 12.54 -13.69 -4.74
C THR A 100 12.86 -12.36 -4.08
N ARG A 101 12.45 -12.23 -2.83
CA ARG A 101 12.67 -11.02 -2.03
C ARG A 101 14.15 -10.83 -1.67
N ILE A 102 14.76 -9.74 -2.11
CA ILE A 102 16.20 -9.49 -1.89
C ILE A 102 16.51 -8.36 -0.89
N THR A 103 15.56 -7.47 -0.62
CA THR A 103 15.64 -6.47 0.46
C THR A 103 14.23 -6.00 0.80
N THR A 104 13.96 -5.72 2.07
CA THR A 104 12.64 -5.32 2.55
C THR A 104 12.75 -4.50 3.82
N SER A 105 11.82 -3.58 4.03
CA SER A 105 11.61 -2.92 5.33
C SER A 105 10.82 -3.78 6.33
N ILE A 106 10.20 -4.87 5.88
CA ILE A 106 9.35 -5.73 6.69
C ILE A 106 10.23 -6.63 7.58
N LYS A 107 9.91 -6.66 8.88
CA LYS A 107 10.59 -7.47 9.88
C LYS A 107 9.65 -8.51 10.48
N ASP A 108 10.20 -9.64 10.90
CA ASP A 108 9.48 -10.66 11.68
C ASP A 108 9.36 -10.24 13.16
N ALA A 109 8.76 -11.12 13.98
CA ALA A 109 8.52 -10.86 15.40
C ALA A 109 9.84 -10.76 16.18
N GLU A 110 10.90 -11.40 15.68
CA GLU A 110 12.25 -11.39 16.23
C GLU A 110 13.07 -10.16 15.76
N GLY A 111 12.51 -9.34 14.86
CA GLY A 111 13.13 -8.13 14.31
C GLY A 111 14.03 -8.36 13.10
N ASN A 112 14.11 -9.58 12.58
CA ASN A 112 14.87 -9.91 11.38
C ASN A 112 14.09 -9.53 10.12
N ARG A 113 14.80 -9.10 9.07
CA ARG A 113 14.16 -8.79 7.79
C ARG A 113 13.74 -10.09 7.11
N ILE A 114 12.51 -10.11 6.63
CA ILE A 114 11.96 -11.25 5.91
C ILE A 114 12.51 -11.20 4.49
N VAL A 115 13.68 -11.79 4.22
CA VAL A 115 14.28 -11.90 2.88
C VAL A 115 14.32 -13.36 2.42
N GLY A 116 14.52 -13.60 1.12
CA GLY A 116 14.58 -14.95 0.54
C GLY A 116 13.22 -15.64 0.32
N THR A 117 12.11 -14.99 0.68
CA THR A 117 10.76 -15.50 0.43
C THR A 117 10.30 -15.19 -1.00
N LEU A 118 9.48 -16.09 -1.57
CA LEU A 118 8.86 -15.88 -2.87
C LEU A 118 7.63 -14.97 -2.78
N ALA A 119 7.35 -14.26 -3.87
CA ALA A 119 6.08 -13.57 -4.06
C ALA A 119 4.93 -14.55 -4.32
N ASN A 120 3.69 -14.07 -4.16
CA ASN A 120 2.51 -14.86 -4.47
C ASN A 120 2.48 -15.20 -5.99
N PRO A 121 2.11 -16.44 -6.39
CA PRO A 121 1.97 -16.82 -7.79
C PRO A 121 1.17 -15.85 -8.66
N GLU A 122 0.09 -15.26 -8.14
CA GLU A 122 -0.70 -14.28 -8.90
C GLU A 122 0.11 -13.01 -9.20
N VAL A 123 0.89 -12.54 -8.22
CA VAL A 123 1.78 -11.38 -8.39
C VAL A 123 2.86 -11.70 -9.44
N ILE A 124 3.45 -12.90 -9.37
CA ILE A 124 4.44 -13.37 -10.34
C ILE A 124 3.86 -13.33 -11.76
N GLU A 125 2.66 -13.87 -11.95
CA GLU A 125 1.98 -13.88 -13.25
C GLU A 125 1.68 -12.46 -13.74
N LYS A 126 1.07 -11.62 -12.91
CA LYS A 126 0.64 -10.27 -13.32
C LYS A 126 1.82 -9.32 -13.57
N VAL A 127 2.87 -9.41 -12.76
CA VAL A 127 3.98 -8.45 -12.77
C VAL A 127 5.16 -8.95 -13.58
N LEU A 128 5.61 -10.18 -13.34
CA LEU A 128 6.83 -10.68 -13.96
C LEU A 128 6.57 -11.29 -15.34
N VAL A 129 5.43 -11.95 -15.53
CA VAL A 129 5.05 -12.55 -16.82
C VAL A 129 4.35 -11.54 -17.73
N ASN A 130 3.29 -10.90 -17.24
CA ASN A 130 2.51 -9.97 -18.05
C ASN A 130 3.10 -8.55 -18.10
N GLY A 131 4.01 -8.21 -17.19
CA GLY A 131 4.69 -6.92 -17.19
C GLY A 131 3.82 -5.73 -16.77
N GLY A 132 2.69 -5.96 -16.11
CA GLY A 132 1.82 -4.91 -15.61
C GLY A 132 2.05 -4.62 -14.12
N ASP A 133 1.56 -3.47 -13.68
CA ASP A 133 1.41 -3.22 -12.25
C ASP A 133 0.33 -4.14 -11.67
N PHE A 134 0.54 -4.62 -10.44
CA PHE A 134 -0.47 -5.37 -9.71
C PHE A 134 -0.82 -4.66 -8.40
N LYS A 135 -2.12 -4.46 -8.19
CA LYS A 135 -2.70 -3.91 -6.97
C LYS A 135 -3.56 -4.97 -6.33
N GLY A 136 -3.33 -5.22 -5.05
CA GLY A 136 -4.04 -6.30 -4.37
C GLY A 136 -3.80 -6.29 -2.88
N GLU A 137 -4.32 -7.34 -2.25
CA GLU A 137 -4.13 -7.60 -0.83
C GLU A 137 -3.14 -8.74 -0.65
N THR A 138 -2.30 -8.66 0.36
CA THR A 138 -1.35 -9.71 0.67
C THR A 138 -1.22 -9.83 2.18
N THR A 139 -1.28 -11.06 2.68
CA THR A 139 -1.00 -11.36 4.08
C THR A 139 0.49 -11.62 4.25
N ILE A 140 1.14 -10.86 5.13
CA ILE A 140 2.55 -11.00 5.46
C ILE A 140 2.64 -11.14 6.99
N ASN A 141 3.16 -12.26 7.48
CA ASN A 141 3.21 -12.59 8.91
C ASN A 141 1.86 -12.44 9.64
N GLY A 142 0.77 -12.88 8.99
CA GLY A 142 -0.58 -12.82 9.58
C GLY A 142 -1.23 -11.42 9.55
N MET A 143 -0.51 -10.40 9.09
CA MET A 143 -1.06 -9.05 8.90
C MET A 143 -1.48 -8.85 7.46
N LEU A 144 -2.67 -8.28 7.24
CA LEU A 144 -3.18 -7.97 5.92
C LEU A 144 -2.62 -6.61 5.45
N TYR A 145 -2.11 -6.57 4.23
CA TYR A 145 -1.60 -5.35 3.59
C TYR A 145 -2.39 -5.03 2.34
N LYS A 146 -2.61 -3.74 2.10
CA LYS A 146 -2.93 -3.20 0.77
C LYS A 146 -1.63 -2.90 0.05
N THR A 147 -1.50 -3.38 -1.19
CA THR A 147 -0.19 -3.49 -1.85
C THR A 147 -0.23 -3.05 -3.31
N LEU A 148 0.91 -2.54 -3.79
CA LEU A 148 1.18 -2.25 -5.19
C LEU A 148 2.55 -2.82 -5.56
N TYR A 149 2.59 -3.56 -6.66
CA TYR A 149 3.79 -4.12 -7.26
C TYR A 149 3.98 -3.53 -8.66
N THR A 150 5.19 -3.09 -8.97
CA THR A 150 5.57 -2.53 -10.27
C THR A 150 6.80 -3.28 -10.82
N PRO A 151 6.81 -3.68 -12.09
CA PRO A 151 7.95 -4.40 -12.67
C PRO A 151 9.19 -3.49 -12.75
N ILE A 152 10.34 -4.01 -12.35
CA ILE A 152 11.65 -3.37 -12.54
C ILE A 152 12.21 -3.86 -13.87
N ARG A 153 12.53 -2.92 -14.76
CA ARG A 153 13.01 -3.20 -16.12
C ARG A 153 14.43 -2.68 -16.32
N ASP A 154 15.21 -3.41 -17.10
CA ASP A 154 16.46 -2.90 -17.67
C ASP A 154 16.19 -1.91 -18.84
N ASP A 155 17.25 -1.32 -19.38
CA ASP A 155 17.17 -0.38 -20.51
C ASP A 155 16.62 -1.03 -21.79
N GLY A 156 16.69 -2.37 -21.89
CA GLY A 156 16.11 -3.15 -22.98
C GLY A 156 14.64 -3.50 -22.77
N GLY A 157 14.03 -3.09 -21.64
CA GLY A 157 12.66 -3.39 -21.27
C GLY A 157 12.44 -4.78 -20.65
N LYS A 158 13.50 -5.57 -20.46
CA LYS A 158 13.42 -6.89 -19.82
C LYS A 158 13.11 -6.73 -18.35
N ILE A 159 12.15 -7.52 -17.86
CA ILE A 159 11.77 -7.51 -16.45
C ILE A 159 12.82 -8.30 -15.65
N MET A 160 13.44 -7.63 -14.67
CA MET A 160 14.49 -8.19 -13.83
C MET A 160 13.96 -8.54 -12.43
N GLY A 161 12.78 -8.05 -12.07
CA GLY A 161 12.19 -8.21 -10.77
C GLY A 161 11.03 -7.25 -10.58
N MET A 162 10.72 -6.91 -9.34
CA MET A 162 9.60 -6.03 -9.02
C MET A 162 9.85 -5.22 -7.78
N TRP A 163 9.30 -4.01 -7.81
CA TRP A 163 9.24 -3.07 -6.71
C TRP A 163 7.89 -3.21 -6.02
N PHE A 164 7.90 -3.31 -4.69
CA PHE A 164 6.71 -3.46 -3.86
C PHE A 164 6.62 -2.31 -2.87
N VAL A 165 5.40 -1.79 -2.70
CA VAL A 165 5.01 -0.95 -1.59
C VAL A 165 3.71 -1.46 -0.98
N GLY A 166 3.57 -1.30 0.33
CA GLY A 166 2.39 -1.74 1.06
C GLY A 166 2.11 -0.94 2.32
N THR A 167 0.85 -0.94 2.73
CA THR A 167 0.39 -0.36 3.98
C THR A 167 -0.47 -1.39 4.72
N GLU A 168 -0.26 -1.50 6.03
CA GLU A 168 -1.03 -2.39 6.89
C GLU A 168 -2.47 -1.91 6.99
N TYR A 169 -3.43 -2.84 6.97
CA TYR A 169 -4.84 -2.51 7.15
C TYR A 169 -5.14 -1.86 8.51
N GLU A 170 -4.38 -2.17 9.57
CA GLU A 170 -4.55 -1.51 10.87
C GLU A 170 -4.11 -0.04 10.83
N ASN A 171 -3.01 0.29 10.13
CA ASN A 171 -2.61 1.68 9.91
C ASN A 171 -3.62 2.44 9.04
N LEU A 172 -4.44 1.75 8.25
CA LEU A 172 -5.55 2.37 7.53
C LEU A 172 -6.69 2.82 8.45
N GLN A 173 -6.80 2.34 9.69
CA GLN A 173 -7.88 2.75 10.61
C GLN A 173 -7.82 4.24 11.01
N HIS A 174 -6.65 4.88 10.92
CA HIS A 174 -6.55 6.33 11.08
C HIS A 174 -7.13 7.12 9.89
N ILE A 175 -7.33 6.44 8.76
CA ILE A 175 -7.84 6.99 7.51
C ILE A 175 -9.26 6.46 7.22
N MET A 176 -9.61 5.27 7.74
CA MET A 176 -10.87 4.54 7.56
C MET A 176 -11.70 4.53 8.85
N PRO A 177 -12.96 5.02 8.86
CA PRO A 177 -13.82 4.87 10.03
C PRO A 177 -14.13 3.40 10.31
N ALA A 178 -14.09 3.02 11.59
CA ALA A 178 -14.12 1.65 12.13
C ALA A 178 -15.36 0.79 11.80
N ALA A 179 -16.34 1.28 11.02
CA ALA A 179 -17.67 0.68 10.95
C ALA A 179 -17.89 -0.38 9.85
N GLY A 180 -16.90 -0.64 8.97
CA GLY A 180 -17.12 -1.48 7.77
C GLY A 180 -16.77 -2.97 7.87
N TRP A 181 -15.92 -3.38 8.82
CA TRP A 181 -15.12 -4.61 8.62
C TRP A 181 -15.69 -5.90 9.22
N ARG A 182 -16.67 -5.82 10.14
CA ARG A 182 -17.30 -7.03 10.70
C ARG A 182 -18.20 -7.80 9.72
N GLN A 183 -18.43 -7.29 8.51
CA GLN A 183 -19.41 -7.89 7.58
C GLN A 183 -18.81 -8.70 6.43
N GLN A 184 -17.49 -8.83 6.30
CA GLN A 184 -16.87 -9.66 5.25
C GLN A 184 -16.33 -11.02 5.74
N GLU A 185 -16.66 -11.44 6.97
CA GLU A 185 -16.35 -12.80 7.48
C GLU A 185 -17.54 -13.78 7.38
N LYS A 186 -18.34 -13.70 6.32
CA LYS A 186 -19.35 -14.75 6.01
C LYS A 186 -19.37 -15.12 4.55
#